data_AF-A0A2R6K9Z7-F1
#
_entry.id   AF-A0A2R6K9Z7-F1
#
_cell.length_a   1.000
_cell.length_b   1.000
_cell.length_c   1.000
_cell.angle_alpha   90.00
_cell.angle_beta   90.00
_cell.angle_gamma   90.00
#
_symmetry.space_group_name_H-M   'P 1'
#
loop_
_entity.id
_entity.type
_entity.pdbx_description
1 polymer ?
#
loop_
_entity_poly.entity_id
_entity_poly.type
_entity_poly.pdbx_seq_one_letter_code
_entity_poly.pdbx_strand_id
1 'polypeptide(L)' 'MDGTIAVLALFTGVLAGALFALLGVPIPAPPELPGILGIVGIYLGYKAIEWLGVGVDLLNVLGLR' A
#
# COMPACT_ATOMS: atom_id res chain seq x y z
N MET A 1 7.39 9.87 -10.45
CA MET A 1 7.64 9.23 -9.14
C MET A 1 9.11 8.86 -9.13
N ASP A 2 9.91 9.63 -8.42
CA ASP A 2 11.37 9.51 -8.49
C ASP A 2 11.79 8.14 -7.95
N GLY A 3 12.39 7.30 -8.80
CA GLY A 3 12.76 5.90 -8.46
C GLY A 3 13.60 5.79 -7.18
N THR A 4 14.28 6.87 -6.81
CA THR A 4 14.97 7.04 -5.52
C THR A 4 14.04 6.80 -4.32
N ILE A 5 12.81 7.37 -4.31
CA ILE A 5 11.87 7.17 -3.20
C ILE A 5 11.44 5.70 -3.12
N ALA A 6 11.21 5.04 -4.26
CA ALA A 6 10.83 3.63 -4.28
C ALA A 6 11.94 2.73 -3.70
N VAL A 7 13.19 2.98 -4.08
CA VAL A 7 14.35 2.24 -3.54
C VAL A 7 14.52 2.48 -2.04
N LEU A 8 14.38 3.73 -1.59
CA LEU A 8 14.45 4.06 -0.17
C LEU A 8 13.32 3.41 0.64
N ALA A 9 12.10 3.38 0.10
CA ALA A 9 10.95 2.73 0.75
C ALA A 9 11.16 1.21 0.87
N LEU A 10 11.64 0.56 -0.19
CA LEU A 10 11.99 -0.86 -0.17
C LEU A 10 13.07 -1.15 0.88
N PHE A 11 14.15 -0.38 0.89
CA PHE A 11 15.25 -0.56 1.84
C PHE A 11 14.79 -0.32 3.29
N THR A 12 13.96 0.69 3.51
CA THR A 12 13.35 0.95 4.82
C THR A 12 12.50 -0.23 5.28
N GLY A 13 11.70 -0.83 4.40
CA GLY A 13 10.90 -2.01 4.71
C GLY A 13 11.77 -3.23 5.09
N VAL A 14 12.85 -3.46 4.34
CA VAL A 14 13.82 -4.54 4.63
C VAL A 14 14.46 -4.34 6.00
N LEU A 15 14.96 -3.12 6.30
CA LEU A 15 15.60 -2.82 7.58
C LEU A 15 14.63 -2.94 8.75
N ALA A 16 13.41 -2.43 8.60
CA ALA A 16 12.37 -2.57 9.62
C ALA A 16 12.08 -4.05 9.89
N GLY A 17 11.79 -4.83 8.84
CA GLY A 17 11.53 -6.27 8.97
C GLY A 17 12.70 -7.03 9.62
N ALA A 18 13.93 -6.72 9.23
CA ALA A 18 15.13 -7.30 9.84
C ALA A 18 15.24 -6.94 11.33
N LEU A 19 14.96 -5.70 11.71
CA LEU A 19 14.98 -5.28 13.11
C LEU A 19 13.93 -6.02 13.95
N PHE A 20 12.70 -6.16 13.46
CA PHE A 20 11.64 -6.93 14.15
C PHE A 20 12.05 -8.39 14.35
N ALA A 21 12.61 -9.02 13.32
CA ALA A 21 13.14 -10.38 13.39
C ALA A 21 14.29 -10.51 14.40
N LEU A 22 15.24 -9.56 14.39
CA LEU A 22 16.37 -9.54 15.33
C LEU A 22 15.93 -9.37 16.79
N LEU A 23 14.90 -8.56 17.03
CA LEU A 23 14.36 -8.33 18.37
C LEU A 23 13.35 -9.41 18.81
N GLY A 24 12.99 -10.34 17.94
CA GLY A 24 11.98 -11.37 18.22
C GLY A 24 10.58 -10.81 18.42
N VAL A 25 10.31 -9.61 17.90
CA VAL A 25 9.02 -8.92 18.04
C VAL A 25 8.15 -9.23 16.82
N PRO A 26 6.84 -9.48 16.98
CA PRO A 26 5.93 -9.63 15.85
C PRO A 26 6.01 -8.44 14.90
N ILE A 27 5.98 -8.72 13.60
CA ILE A 27 6.05 -7.69 12.57
C ILE A 27 4.71 -6.93 12.54
N PRO A 28 4.68 -5.59 12.45
CA PRO A 28 3.43 -4.82 12.37
C PRO A 28 2.67 -4.97 11.04
N ALA A 29 3.37 -5.38 9.98
CA ALA A 29 2.81 -5.58 8.65
C ALA A 29 2.14 -6.98 8.54
N PRO A 30 1.11 -7.16 7.69
CA PRO A 30 0.43 -8.45 7.53
C PRO A 30 1.45 -9.54 7.19
N PRO A 31 1.72 -10.49 8.11
CA PRO A 31 2.79 -11.46 7.91
C PRO A 31 2.38 -12.58 6.94
N GLU A 32 1.08 -12.70 6.64
CA GLU A 32 0.53 -13.75 5.78
C GLU A 32 0.31 -13.33 4.32
N LEU A 33 0.46 -14.30 3.41
CA LEU A 33 0.23 -14.15 1.97
C LEU A 33 -1.14 -13.51 1.63
N PRO A 34 -2.27 -13.85 2.30
CA PRO A 34 -3.55 -13.16 2.10
C PRO A 34 -3.50 -11.65 2.32
N GLY A 35 -2.76 -11.16 3.33
CA GLY A 35 -2.64 -9.74 3.61
C GLY A 35 -1.89 -8.99 2.51
N ILE A 36 -0.80 -9.56 2.02
CA ILE A 36 -0.02 -9.01 0.89
C ILE A 36 -0.89 -8.98 -0.39
N LEU A 37 -1.60 -10.07 -0.68
CA LEU A 37 -2.49 -10.15 -1.84
C LEU A 37 -3.64 -9.13 -1.75
N GLY A 38 -4.14 -8.85 -0.55
CA GLY A 38 -5.12 -7.78 -0.32
C GLY A 38 -4.59 -6.40 -0.71
N ILE A 39 -3.39 -6.03 -0.28
CA ILE A 39 -2.75 -4.74 -0.64
C ILE A 39 -2.56 -4.62 -2.15
N VAL A 40 -2.05 -5.69 -2.79
CA VAL A 40 -1.88 -5.74 -4.25
C VAL A 40 -3.23 -5.59 -4.96
N GLY A 41 -4.26 -6.31 -4.49
CA GLY A 41 -5.61 -6.24 -5.04
C GLY A 41 -6.24 -4.85 -4.93
N ILE A 42 -6.05 -4.17 -3.81
CA ILE A 42 -6.49 -2.77 -3.62
C ILE A 42 -5.83 -1.85 -4.66
N TYR A 43 -4.50 -1.95 -4.82
CA TYR A 43 -3.78 -1.10 -5.78
C TYR A 43 -4.20 -1.38 -7.23
N LEU A 44 -4.33 -2.65 -7.61
CA LEU A 44 -4.78 -3.04 -8.94
C LEU A 44 -6.22 -2.59 -9.22
N GLY A 45 -7.13 -2.76 -8.25
CA GLY A 45 -8.51 -2.30 -8.36
C GLY A 45 -8.59 -0.77 -8.51
N TYR A 46 -7.81 -0.04 -7.72
CA TYR A 46 -7.68 1.42 -7.86
C TYR A 46 -7.22 1.82 -9.27
N LYS A 47 -6.15 1.18 -9.79
CA LYS A 47 -5.64 1.44 -11.14
C LYS A 47 -6.63 1.06 -12.24
N ALA A 48 -7.36 -0.05 -12.08
CA ALA A 48 -8.38 -0.47 -13.05
C ALA A 48 -9.50 0.58 -13.16
N ILE A 49 -10.00 1.07 -12.03
CA ILE A 49 -11.04 2.12 -12.01
C ILE A 49 -10.53 3.44 -12.60
N GLU A 50 -9.29 3.84 -12.25
CA GLU A 50 -8.63 5.02 -12.84
C GLU A 50 -8.51 4.91 -14.36
N TRP A 51 -8.12 3.74 -14.88
CA TRP A 51 -8.01 3.48 -16.32
C TRP A 51 -9.36 3.47 -17.04
N LEU A 52 -10.40 2.94 -16.39
CA LEU A 52 -11.75 2.92 -16.92
C LEU A 52 -12.40 4.32 -16.89
N GLY A 53 -11.82 5.27 -16.16
CA GLY A 53 -12.36 6.62 -16.01
C GLY A 53 -13.73 6.66 -15.32
N VAL A 54 -14.08 5.60 -14.59
CA VAL A 54 -15.35 5.49 -13.86
C VAL A 54 -15.10 5.93 -12.43
N GLY A 55 -15.91 6.83 -11.90
CA GLY A 55 -15.76 7.27 -10.51
C GLY A 55 -16.90 8.18 -10.10
N VAL A 56 -17.28 8.09 -8.82
CA VAL A 56 -18.22 9.02 -8.21
C VAL A 56 -17.40 9.97 -7.35
N ASP A 57 -17.52 11.27 -7.59
CA ASP A 57 -16.97 12.27 -6.69
C ASP A 57 -17.84 12.34 -5.43
N LEU A 58 -17.52 11.49 -4.46
CA LEU A 58 -18.24 11.41 -3.20
C LEU A 58 -18.23 12.74 -2.44
N LEU A 59 -17.17 13.54 -2.57
CA LEU A 59 -17.07 14.82 -1.87
C LEU A 59 -18.06 15.83 -2.46
N ASN A 60 -18.21 15.84 -3.78
CA ASN A 60 -19.23 16.63 -4.47
C ASN A 60 -20.66 16.13 -4.12
N VAL A 61 -20.89 14.81 -4.16
CA VAL A 61 -22.19 14.19 -3.82
C VAL A 61 -22.63 14.49 -2.39
N LEU A 62 -21.68 14.53 -1.45
CA LEU A 62 -21.93 14.86 -0.04
C LEU A 62 -21.97 16.38 0.22
N GLY A 63 -21.76 17.22 -0.80
CA GLY A 63 -21.79 18.69 -0.68
C GLY A 63 -20.62 19.28 0.09
N LEU A 64 -19.52 18.54 0.22
CA LEU A 64 -18.31 18.96 0.95
C LEU A 64 -17.27 19.65 0.05
N ARG A 65 -17.52 19.72 -1.26
CA ARG A 65 -16.67 20.38 -2.26
C ARG A 65 -17.47 20.94 -3.41
#